data_AF-A0A830F6W6-F1
#
_entry.id   AF-A0A830F6W6-F1
#
_cell.length_a   1.000
_cell.length_b   1.000
_cell.length_c   1.000
_cell.angle_alpha   90.00
_cell.angle_beta   90.00
_cell.angle_gamma   90.00
#
_symmetry.space_group_name_H-M   'P 1'
#
loop_
_entity.id
_entity.type
_entity.pdbx_description
1 polymer ?
#
loop_
_entity_poly.entity_id
_entity_poly.type
_entity_poly.pdbx_seq_one_letter_code
_entity_poly.pdbx_strand_id
1 'polypeptide(L)'
;MKAVTPGWHEVAGNLNFSGLEGWFALESAFDPEETTREFTESGERWLATLSYQEGNLLPPTDGETPDGTAVEFETIREWRLTIKRHPDEDPVAEPAVEREGRQRFSAHVRPRWRHQKAEKTNGDLTDIPTPDSLGDGLNVRVSGANIDPRRYFPLLRHAVTAFGVNPAHFGGVPGEDGYGPHETSNIQDAERYVRVYKGESGPIHGRDGPLARMGHLLENDRTGYRKVVQNDDDERGRNRPGYYHTVTLGPKRVAEAFPGHELAIECKHYYAREAVGTDPRKPTAHPKLGASYQVSRMPADYTLRWDDEGVTQLQRELDRVVLSALAEAGLDVAPSDREDDDGDGPGGRGPFVEDAYWTPEVSERGPDPVRLDFARIRDEQESVVVRHLADGGFSPVEWEIAETLASDGGEVAPADIAEENDRPLGSVYRALQRLDGFLNRAREKIAFESPHVAELVVDAVRQARDAGQRGLATVAKAAEANRRGAEESASAFVAWAAKHDVDVTNREDARMRLRLDGDLPAREIRRRIQRGYELWTDAGRDPATYRMAHIDLGNRGSAASYWLG
;
A
#
# COMPACT_ATOMS: atom_id res chain seq x y z
N MET A 1 -3.52 -17.92 13.75
CA MET A 1 -3.96 -18.65 12.53
C MET A 1 -2.78 -19.41 11.93
N LYS A 2 -2.98 -20.47 11.13
CA LYS A 2 -1.90 -21.03 10.28
C LYS A 2 -1.82 -20.23 8.98
N ALA A 3 -0.65 -19.69 8.66
CA ALA A 3 -0.43 -18.95 7.43
C ALA A 3 0.99 -19.19 6.90
N VAL A 4 1.20 -18.91 5.62
CA VAL A 4 2.53 -18.93 5.00
C VAL A 4 3.40 -17.84 5.60
N THR A 5 4.70 -18.10 5.75
CA THR A 5 5.67 -17.07 6.14
C THR A 5 6.25 -16.41 4.88
N PRO A 6 6.02 -15.10 4.63
CA PRO A 6 6.67 -14.40 3.53
C PRO A 6 8.21 -14.41 3.69
N GLY A 7 8.94 -14.38 2.58
CA GLY A 7 10.40 -14.29 2.54
C GLY A 7 10.89 -12.86 2.38
N TRP A 8 12.14 -12.58 2.77
CA TRP A 8 12.81 -11.32 2.45
C TRP A 8 13.27 -11.31 1.00
N HIS A 9 12.93 -10.26 0.24
CA HIS A 9 13.39 -10.09 -1.13
C HIS A 9 14.55 -9.11 -1.20
N GLU A 10 14.31 -7.85 -0.82
CA GLU A 10 15.30 -6.77 -0.85
C GLU A 10 15.24 -6.03 0.48
N VAL A 11 16.39 -5.56 0.96
CA VAL A 11 16.49 -4.69 2.15
C VAL A 11 17.62 -3.71 1.96
N ALA A 12 17.36 -2.44 2.27
CA ALA A 12 18.34 -1.39 2.34
C ALA A 12 18.20 -0.56 3.62
N GLY A 13 19.32 -0.06 4.14
CA GLY A 13 19.35 0.72 5.36
C GLY A 13 20.67 1.45 5.57
N ASN A 14 20.72 2.23 6.64
CA ASN A 14 21.91 2.88 7.14
C ASN A 14 22.24 2.26 8.50
N LEU A 15 23.36 1.55 8.60
CA LEU A 15 23.95 1.13 9.86
C LEU A 15 24.99 2.18 10.25
N ASN A 16 24.72 2.92 11.31
CA ASN A 16 25.64 3.93 11.80
C ASN A 16 26.46 3.37 12.97
N PHE A 17 27.72 3.79 13.08
CA PHE A 17 28.62 3.39 14.16
C PHE A 17 29.37 4.63 14.66
N SER A 18 29.63 4.71 15.96
CA SER A 18 30.43 5.79 16.53
C SER A 18 31.91 5.60 16.24
N GLY A 19 32.65 6.70 16.09
CA GLY A 19 34.09 6.71 15.83
C GLY A 19 34.47 6.53 14.36
N LEU A 20 35.65 7.03 13.99
CA LEU A 20 36.22 6.93 12.63
C LEU A 20 37.20 5.76 12.47
N GLU A 21 37.47 5.01 13.53
CA GLU A 21 38.49 3.96 13.56
C GLU A 21 38.23 2.87 12.52
N GLY A 22 36.97 2.52 12.27
CA GLY A 22 36.63 1.52 11.25
C GLY A 22 36.94 2.01 9.83
N TRP A 23 36.88 3.32 9.58
CA TRP A 23 37.29 3.90 8.30
C TRP A 23 38.81 3.88 8.13
N PHE A 24 39.57 4.31 9.15
CA PHE A 24 41.04 4.23 9.13
C PHE A 24 41.56 2.79 9.03
N ALA A 25 40.88 1.85 9.70
CA ALA A 25 41.25 0.44 9.66
C ALA A 25 41.04 -0.15 8.26
N LEU A 26 39.98 0.22 7.54
CA LEU A 26 39.77 -0.19 6.16
C LEU A 26 40.84 0.39 5.21
N GLU A 27 41.23 1.66 5.41
CA GLU A 27 42.36 2.26 4.69
C GLU A 27 43.67 1.49 4.91
N SER A 28 43.93 1.08 6.15
CA SER A 28 45.12 0.31 6.49
C SER A 28 45.09 -1.13 5.99
N ALA A 29 43.90 -1.72 5.88
CA ALA A 29 43.69 -3.11 5.49
C ALA A 29 43.57 -3.33 3.97
N PHE A 30 43.36 -2.26 3.20
CA PHE A 30 43.16 -2.38 1.76
C PHE A 30 44.45 -2.80 1.04
N ASP A 31 44.39 -3.95 0.38
CA ASP A 31 45.43 -4.46 -0.50
C ASP A 31 44.86 -4.58 -1.93
N PRO A 32 45.36 -3.79 -2.90
CA PRO A 32 44.89 -3.87 -4.29
C PRO A 32 45.21 -5.21 -4.97
N GLU A 33 46.18 -5.98 -4.46
CA GLU A 33 46.51 -7.31 -4.99
C GLU A 33 45.57 -8.39 -4.44
N GLU A 34 44.95 -8.16 -3.27
CA GLU A 34 44.11 -9.14 -2.59
C GLU A 34 42.82 -8.52 -2.02
N THR A 35 41.88 -8.24 -2.93
CA THR A 35 40.63 -7.53 -2.62
C THR A 35 39.49 -8.44 -2.15
N THR A 36 39.63 -9.77 -2.24
CA THR A 36 38.58 -10.73 -1.87
C THR A 36 39.03 -11.67 -0.75
N ARG A 37 38.16 -11.88 0.24
CA ARG A 37 38.38 -12.80 1.37
C ARG A 37 37.17 -13.70 1.57
N GLU A 38 37.42 -14.95 1.94
CA GLU A 38 36.38 -15.89 2.37
C GLU A 38 36.23 -15.84 3.89
N PHE A 39 35.00 -16.01 4.38
CA PHE A 39 34.71 -16.17 5.80
C PHE A 39 33.50 -17.08 6.02
N THR A 40 33.28 -17.47 7.28
CA THR A 40 32.14 -18.29 7.68
C THR A 40 31.29 -17.56 8.71
N GLU A 41 29.98 -17.66 8.59
CA GLU A 41 29.01 -17.15 9.56
C GLU A 41 27.90 -18.20 9.72
N SER A 42 27.59 -18.59 10.96
CA SER A 42 26.56 -19.61 11.26
C SER A 42 26.66 -20.92 10.44
N GLY A 43 27.89 -21.34 10.12
CA GLY A 43 28.15 -22.57 9.33
C GLY A 43 28.02 -22.40 7.81
N GLU A 44 27.78 -21.18 7.34
CA GLU A 44 27.63 -20.83 5.93
C GLU A 44 28.90 -20.13 5.40
N ARG A 45 29.31 -20.43 4.17
CA ARG A 45 30.47 -19.78 3.55
C ARG A 45 30.08 -18.52 2.79
N TRP A 46 30.88 -17.48 2.95
CA TRP A 46 30.66 -16.15 2.36
C TRP A 46 31.95 -15.59 1.76
N LEU A 47 31.80 -14.74 0.75
CA LEU A 47 32.88 -13.97 0.15
C LEU A 47 32.64 -12.49 0.42
N ALA A 48 33.66 -11.80 0.91
CA ALA A 48 33.70 -10.34 1.02
C ALA A 48 34.71 -9.80 0.01
N THR A 49 34.32 -8.79 -0.76
CA THR A 49 35.23 -8.04 -1.65
C THR A 49 35.29 -6.59 -1.20
N LEU A 50 36.50 -6.11 -0.87
CA LEU A 50 36.77 -4.75 -0.47
C LEU A 50 37.25 -3.94 -1.68
N SER A 51 36.57 -2.83 -1.95
CA SER A 51 36.95 -1.84 -2.95
C SER A 51 36.70 -0.44 -2.40
N TYR A 52 37.08 0.60 -3.14
CA TYR A 52 36.73 1.97 -2.80
C TYR A 52 36.28 2.77 -4.02
N GLN A 53 35.65 3.90 -3.74
CA GLN A 53 35.46 4.98 -4.70
C GLN A 53 36.02 6.27 -4.11
N GLU A 54 36.56 7.13 -4.94
CA GLU A 54 36.83 8.52 -4.54
C GLU A 54 35.50 9.25 -4.53
N GLY A 55 35.04 9.54 -3.31
CA GLY A 55 33.78 10.21 -3.08
C GLY A 55 33.90 11.70 -3.35
N ASN A 56 32.78 12.39 -3.25
CA ASN A 56 32.74 13.84 -3.30
C ASN A 56 32.81 14.49 -1.91
N LEU A 57 33.08 13.71 -0.86
CA LEU A 57 33.26 14.20 0.50
C LEU A 57 34.58 14.97 0.60
N LEU A 58 34.52 16.16 1.17
CA LEU A 58 35.70 16.97 1.41
C LEU A 58 36.30 16.66 2.78
N PRO A 59 37.64 16.62 2.92
CA PRO A 59 38.27 16.53 4.23
C PRO A 59 37.97 17.76 5.10
N PRO A 60 38.14 17.68 6.43
CA PRO A 60 38.04 18.86 7.29
C PRO A 60 39.06 19.93 6.91
N THR A 61 38.67 21.20 6.93
CA THR A 61 39.51 22.33 6.48
C THR A 61 40.86 22.42 7.19
N ASP A 62 40.89 22.11 8.49
CA ASP A 62 42.07 22.22 9.34
C ASP A 62 42.73 20.86 9.63
N GLY A 63 42.33 19.80 8.91
CA GLY A 63 42.83 18.44 9.12
C GLY A 63 42.30 17.75 10.37
N GLU A 64 41.30 18.34 11.04
CA GLU A 64 40.68 17.81 12.26
C GLU A 64 39.16 17.99 12.19
N THR A 65 38.40 16.97 12.61
CA THR A 65 36.93 17.06 12.71
C THR A 65 36.51 17.97 13.86
N PRO A 66 35.25 18.45 13.89
CA PRO A 66 34.76 19.24 15.03
C PRO A 66 34.81 18.53 16.39
N ASP A 67 34.80 17.19 16.42
CA ASP A 67 34.89 16.40 17.65
C ASP A 67 36.34 16.03 18.02
N GLY A 68 37.33 16.49 17.23
CA GLY A 68 38.75 16.42 17.55
C GLY A 68 39.52 15.26 16.92
N THR A 69 38.96 14.60 15.91
CA THR A 69 39.63 13.49 15.22
C THR A 69 40.48 14.02 14.07
N ALA A 70 41.78 13.70 14.08
CA ALA A 70 42.68 14.06 12.98
C ALA A 70 42.33 13.26 11.70
N VAL A 71 42.15 13.97 10.58
CA VAL A 71 41.87 13.43 9.24
C VAL A 71 42.81 14.13 8.24
N GLU A 72 44.04 13.61 8.13
CA GLU A 72 45.10 14.16 7.27
C GLU A 72 45.08 13.55 5.87
N PHE A 73 43.93 13.58 5.19
CA PHE A 73 43.74 13.02 3.85
C PHE A 73 43.39 14.13 2.85
N GLU A 74 44.06 14.16 1.69
CA GLU A 74 43.71 15.08 0.60
C GLU A 74 42.40 14.71 -0.08
N THR A 75 42.05 13.42 -0.10
CA THR A 75 40.81 12.91 -0.70
C THR A 75 40.19 11.86 0.21
N ILE A 76 38.88 11.97 0.44
CA ILE A 76 38.14 11.02 1.24
C ILE A 76 37.71 9.83 0.38
N ARG A 77 38.31 8.67 0.63
CA ARG A 77 37.87 7.40 0.05
C ARG A 77 36.59 6.93 0.75
N GLU A 78 35.62 6.51 -0.03
CA GLU A 78 34.45 5.79 0.48
C GLU A 78 34.63 4.29 0.19
N TRP A 79 34.62 3.47 1.23
CA TRP A 79 34.87 2.04 1.13
C TRP A 79 33.60 1.28 0.76
N ARG A 80 33.75 0.19 0.02
CA ARG A 80 32.66 -0.71 -0.33
C ARG A 80 33.05 -2.15 -0.06
N LEU A 81 32.23 -2.82 0.74
CA LEU A 81 32.28 -4.26 0.94
C LEU A 81 31.12 -4.90 0.17
N THR A 82 31.42 -5.73 -0.81
CA THR A 82 30.44 -6.61 -1.44
C THR A 82 30.49 -7.96 -0.74
N ILE A 83 29.42 -8.32 -0.05
CA ILE A 83 29.31 -9.56 0.73
C ILE A 83 28.29 -10.45 0.03
N LYS A 84 28.72 -11.63 -0.41
CA LYS A 84 27.87 -12.58 -1.13
C LYS A 84 28.05 -13.99 -0.60
N ARG A 85 26.98 -14.79 -0.65
CA ARG A 85 27.06 -16.22 -0.37
C ARG A 85 28.09 -16.86 -1.29
N HIS A 86 28.88 -17.80 -0.77
CA HIS A 86 29.87 -18.50 -1.57
C HIS A 86 29.17 -19.17 -2.78
N PRO A 87 29.71 -19.06 -4.01
CA PRO A 87 29.05 -19.60 -5.20
C PRO A 87 28.71 -21.08 -5.14
N ASP A 88 29.51 -21.89 -4.44
CA ASP A 88 29.21 -23.32 -4.22
C ASP A 88 28.02 -23.59 -3.29
N GLU A 89 27.56 -22.59 -2.53
CA GLU A 89 26.45 -22.72 -1.58
C GLU A 89 25.22 -21.89 -1.96
N ASP A 90 25.35 -20.94 -2.89
CA ASP A 90 24.21 -20.17 -3.37
C ASP A 90 23.39 -21.00 -4.38
N PRO A 91 22.07 -21.19 -4.15
CA PRO A 91 21.24 -22.11 -4.92
C PRO A 91 21.02 -21.71 -6.39
N VAL A 92 21.38 -20.49 -6.81
CA VAL A 92 21.28 -20.07 -8.22
C VAL A 92 22.62 -19.69 -8.85
N ALA A 93 23.71 -19.78 -8.09
CA ALA A 93 25.04 -19.56 -8.64
C ALA A 93 25.44 -20.74 -9.53
N GLU A 94 25.98 -20.43 -10.70
CA GLU A 94 26.55 -21.43 -11.61
C GLU A 94 27.93 -20.94 -12.04
N PRO A 95 28.99 -21.24 -11.27
CA PRO A 95 30.35 -20.74 -11.53
C PRO A 95 30.87 -21.08 -12.93
N ALA A 96 30.48 -22.24 -13.46
CA ALA A 96 30.88 -22.72 -14.78
C ALA A 96 30.39 -21.84 -15.94
N VAL A 97 29.35 -21.03 -15.72
CA VAL A 97 28.80 -20.09 -16.72
C VAL A 97 28.79 -18.65 -16.18
N GLU A 98 29.64 -18.35 -15.20
CA GLU A 98 29.80 -17.02 -14.58
C GLU A 98 28.49 -16.41 -14.04
N ARG A 99 27.53 -17.27 -13.68
CA ARG A 99 26.27 -16.82 -13.11
C ARG A 99 26.44 -16.62 -11.61
N GLU A 100 26.32 -15.38 -11.17
CA GLU A 100 26.40 -15.04 -9.75
C GLU A 100 25.15 -15.46 -8.97
N GLY A 101 25.38 -15.79 -7.71
CA GLY A 101 24.34 -15.94 -6.69
C GLY A 101 23.61 -14.63 -6.40
N ARG A 102 22.43 -14.72 -5.79
CA ARG A 102 21.57 -13.57 -5.44
C ARG A 102 21.36 -13.40 -3.94
N GLN A 103 21.99 -14.23 -3.10
CA GLN A 103 22.10 -13.96 -1.69
C GLN A 103 23.34 -13.08 -1.43
N ARG A 104 23.15 -11.76 -1.44
CA ARG A 104 24.24 -10.78 -1.34
C ARG A 104 23.78 -9.42 -0.83
N PHE A 105 24.70 -8.65 -0.27
CA PHE A 105 24.52 -7.23 -0.01
C PHE A 105 25.81 -6.44 -0.22
N SER A 106 25.66 -5.16 -0.57
CA SER A 106 26.74 -4.18 -0.60
C SER A 106 26.66 -3.31 0.65
N ALA A 107 27.80 -3.06 1.29
CA ALA A 107 27.96 -2.13 2.40
C ALA A 107 28.88 -0.99 1.97
N HIS A 108 28.32 0.20 1.80
CA HIS A 108 29.05 1.43 1.44
C HIS A 108 29.38 2.20 2.72
N VAL A 109 30.63 2.11 3.15
CA VAL A 109 31.15 2.68 4.41
C VAL A 109 31.68 4.08 4.15
N ARG A 110 31.08 5.05 4.83
CA ARG A 110 31.34 6.47 4.63
C ARG A 110 31.64 7.14 5.97
N PRO A 111 32.73 7.89 6.11
CA PRO A 111 32.97 8.62 7.35
C PRO A 111 31.99 9.78 7.46
N ARG A 112 31.59 10.09 8.68
CA ARG A 112 30.62 11.13 9.04
C ARG A 112 31.14 11.93 10.21
N TRP A 113 30.96 13.24 10.14
CA TRP A 113 31.22 14.17 11.22
C TRP A 113 30.31 15.39 11.04
N ARG A 114 30.29 16.27 12.05
CA ARG A 114 29.47 17.48 12.04
C ARG A 114 29.92 18.46 10.96
N HIS A 115 28.99 19.14 10.31
CA HIS A 115 29.25 20.12 9.25
C HIS A 115 30.09 19.58 8.07
N GLN A 116 30.06 18.26 7.85
CA GLN A 116 30.76 17.64 6.73
C GLN A 116 30.26 18.20 5.40
N LYS A 117 31.20 18.60 4.54
CA LYS A 117 30.92 19.15 3.22
C LYS A 117 31.14 18.11 2.14
N ALA A 118 30.38 18.23 1.06
CA ALA A 118 30.60 17.50 -0.16
C ALA A 118 30.50 18.45 -1.37
N GLU A 119 31.23 18.13 -2.43
CA GLU A 119 31.21 18.87 -3.69
C GLU A 119 30.23 18.23 -4.67
N LYS A 120 29.32 19.01 -5.25
CA LYS A 120 28.42 18.53 -6.31
C LYS A 120 29.17 18.49 -7.64
N THR A 121 28.62 17.76 -8.62
CA THR A 121 29.20 17.68 -9.97
C THR A 121 29.35 19.05 -10.67
N ASN A 122 28.59 20.06 -10.24
CA ASN A 122 28.68 21.44 -10.75
C ASN A 122 29.67 22.33 -9.98
N GLY A 123 30.41 21.79 -9.01
CA GLY A 123 31.35 22.51 -8.15
C GLY A 123 30.72 23.17 -6.92
N ASP A 124 29.40 23.10 -6.74
CA ASP A 124 28.75 23.69 -5.57
C ASP A 124 28.97 22.83 -4.32
N LEU A 125 29.21 23.48 -3.19
CA LEU A 125 29.30 22.81 -1.90
C LEU A 125 27.92 22.52 -1.33
N THR A 126 27.76 21.36 -0.69
CA THR A 126 26.60 20.99 0.09
C THR A 126 26.99 20.44 1.44
N ASP A 127 26.16 20.69 2.43
CA ASP A 127 26.24 20.01 3.72
C ASP A 127 25.71 18.59 3.59
N ILE A 128 26.41 17.64 4.22
CA ILE A 128 25.96 16.29 4.43
C ILE A 128 25.24 16.25 5.79
N PRO A 129 23.94 15.89 5.83
CA PRO A 129 23.23 15.73 7.09
C PRO A 129 23.84 14.59 7.90
N THR A 130 24.39 14.92 9.07
CA THR A 130 24.89 13.97 10.07
C THR A 130 24.11 14.22 11.36
N PRO A 131 23.49 13.20 11.98
CA PRO A 131 22.82 13.38 13.26
C PRO A 131 23.80 13.85 14.34
N ASP A 132 23.46 14.90 15.09
CA ASP A 132 24.34 15.44 16.13
C ASP A 132 24.70 14.40 17.20
N SER A 133 23.79 13.47 17.50
CA SER A 133 24.03 12.38 18.46
C SER A 133 25.02 11.34 17.98
N LEU A 134 25.31 11.26 16.68
CA LEU A 134 26.33 10.35 16.16
C LEU A 134 27.75 10.85 16.45
N GLY A 135 27.96 12.17 16.44
CA GLY A 135 29.29 12.78 16.46
C GLY A 135 30.13 12.36 15.25
N ASP A 136 31.43 12.20 15.46
CA ASP A 136 32.31 11.46 14.57
C ASP A 136 31.89 9.98 14.50
N GLY A 137 31.73 9.46 13.28
CA GLY A 137 31.22 8.12 13.09
C GLY A 137 31.28 7.61 11.66
N LEU A 138 30.73 6.42 11.47
CA LEU A 138 30.56 5.79 10.18
C LEU A 138 29.08 5.73 9.83
N ASN A 139 28.76 6.00 8.58
CA ASN A 139 27.51 5.58 7.97
C ASN A 139 27.82 4.45 6.99
N VAL A 140 27.29 3.26 7.26
CA VAL A 140 27.36 2.10 6.38
C VAL A 140 26.01 1.92 5.70
N ARG A 141 25.90 2.38 4.46
CA ARG A 141 24.69 2.14 3.67
C ARG A 141 24.71 0.72 3.13
N VAL A 142 23.78 -0.09 3.63
CA VAL A 142 23.59 -1.47 3.18
C VAL A 142 22.46 -1.56 2.16
N SER A 143 22.62 -2.41 1.15
CA SER A 143 21.57 -2.77 0.19
C SER A 143 21.83 -4.20 -0.27
N GLY A 144 20.85 -5.07 -0.10
CA GLY A 144 20.99 -6.48 -0.42
C GLY A 144 19.69 -7.17 -0.72
N ALA A 145 19.81 -8.45 -1.06
CA ALA A 145 18.71 -9.28 -1.47
C ALA A 145 18.80 -10.69 -0.86
N ASN A 146 17.63 -11.27 -0.59
CA ASN A 146 17.45 -12.64 -0.09
C ASN A 146 18.21 -12.94 1.22
N ILE A 147 18.38 -11.93 2.07
CA ILE A 147 19.01 -12.03 3.39
C ILE A 147 18.10 -11.37 4.41
N ASP A 148 17.92 -12.01 5.57
CA ASP A 148 17.21 -11.38 6.69
C ASP A 148 17.99 -10.15 7.21
N PRO A 149 17.35 -8.97 7.38
CA PRO A 149 17.99 -7.76 7.89
C PRO A 149 18.80 -7.98 9.16
N ARG A 150 18.38 -8.87 10.05
CA ARG A 150 19.09 -9.16 11.31
C ARG A 150 20.47 -9.77 11.09
N ARG A 151 20.72 -10.37 9.92
CA ARG A 151 22.01 -10.96 9.56
C ARG A 151 23.02 -9.96 8.99
N TYR A 152 22.58 -8.78 8.57
CA TYR A 152 23.47 -7.81 7.91
C TYR A 152 24.59 -7.35 8.85
N PHE A 153 24.27 -7.07 10.11
CA PHE A 153 25.25 -6.61 11.10
C PHE A 153 26.29 -7.69 11.44
N PRO A 154 25.91 -8.94 11.80
CA PRO A 154 26.87 -10.03 11.96
C PRO A 154 27.73 -10.27 10.71
N LEU A 155 27.12 -10.34 9.53
CA LEU A 155 27.85 -10.58 8.28
C LEU A 155 28.85 -9.46 7.98
N LEU A 156 28.49 -8.19 8.22
CA LEU A 156 29.40 -7.06 8.07
C LEU A 156 30.62 -7.20 8.99
N ARG A 157 30.39 -7.55 10.27
CA ARG A 157 31.47 -7.72 11.25
C ARG A 157 32.42 -8.87 10.89
N HIS A 158 31.88 -9.99 10.42
CA HIS A 158 32.71 -11.10 9.97
C HIS A 158 33.47 -10.77 8.68
N ALA A 159 32.84 -10.03 7.76
CA ALA A 159 33.50 -9.58 6.54
C ALA A 159 34.70 -8.67 6.83
N VAL A 160 34.56 -7.65 7.70
CA VAL A 160 35.70 -6.78 8.05
C VAL A 160 36.79 -7.54 8.81
N THR A 161 36.41 -8.50 9.66
CA THR A 161 37.37 -9.37 10.36
C THR A 161 38.20 -10.20 9.38
N ALA A 162 37.63 -10.63 8.26
CA ALA A 162 38.34 -11.38 7.21
C ALA A 162 39.46 -10.55 6.54
N PHE A 163 39.36 -9.22 6.58
CA PHE A 163 40.42 -8.29 6.16
C PHE A 163 41.36 -7.87 7.30
N GLY A 164 41.26 -8.49 8.49
CA GLY A 164 42.08 -8.15 9.64
C GLY A 164 41.65 -6.89 10.40
N VAL A 165 40.49 -6.32 10.08
CA VAL A 165 39.94 -5.17 10.78
C VAL A 165 39.24 -5.62 12.07
N ASN A 166 39.51 -4.93 13.19
CA ASN A 166 38.86 -5.21 14.45
C ASN A 166 37.34 -4.94 14.34
N PRO A 167 36.46 -5.94 14.52
CA PRO A 167 35.03 -5.77 14.36
C PRO A 167 34.41 -4.82 15.41
N ALA A 168 35.11 -4.52 16.51
CA ALA A 168 34.65 -3.56 17.50
C ALA A 168 34.45 -2.13 16.94
N HIS A 169 35.17 -1.77 15.87
CA HIS A 169 34.96 -0.51 15.17
C HIS A 169 33.62 -0.43 14.42
N PHE A 170 32.92 -1.57 14.29
CA PHE A 170 31.59 -1.69 13.70
C PHE A 170 30.63 -2.17 14.78
N GLY A 171 30.39 -1.33 15.79
CA GLY A 171 29.36 -1.56 16.81
C GLY A 171 29.81 -2.33 18.04
N GLY A 172 31.00 -2.04 18.59
CA GLY A 172 31.39 -2.44 19.95
C GLY A 172 31.72 -3.93 20.13
N VAL A 173 31.88 -4.34 21.39
CA VAL A 173 32.22 -5.73 21.77
C VAL A 173 30.94 -6.47 22.19
N PRO A 174 30.68 -7.70 21.71
CA PRO A 174 29.51 -8.47 22.12
C PRO A 174 29.38 -8.58 23.64
N GLY A 175 28.21 -8.22 24.18
CA GLY A 175 27.91 -8.28 25.61
C GLY A 175 28.27 -7.02 26.41
N GLU A 176 28.85 -6.00 25.77
CA GLU A 176 29.09 -4.69 26.39
C GLU A 176 28.00 -3.68 26.00
N ASP A 177 27.84 -2.65 26.83
CA ASP A 177 26.99 -1.50 26.51
C ASP A 177 27.50 -0.83 25.23
N GLY A 178 26.59 -0.56 24.28
CA GLY A 178 26.94 -0.03 22.97
C GLY A 178 27.30 -1.09 21.92
N TYR A 179 27.07 -2.39 22.20
CA TYR A 179 27.10 -3.41 21.16
C TYR A 179 25.92 -3.25 20.19
N GLY A 180 26.24 -3.16 18.90
CA GLY A 180 25.26 -3.01 17.83
C GLY A 180 25.43 -1.75 16.99
N PRO A 181 24.60 -1.57 15.96
CA PRO A 181 24.46 -0.30 15.27
C PRO A 181 23.99 0.80 16.25
N HIS A 182 24.46 2.03 16.02
CA HIS A 182 24.06 3.22 16.78
C HIS A 182 22.55 3.48 16.62
N GLU A 183 21.91 4.11 17.60
CA GLU A 183 20.45 4.44 17.62
C GLU A 183 19.99 5.28 16.41
N THR A 184 20.91 5.95 15.72
CA THR A 184 20.61 6.73 14.51
C THR A 184 20.44 5.85 13.26
N SER A 185 20.76 4.56 13.35
CA SER A 185 20.60 3.58 12.29
C SER A 185 19.13 3.42 11.90
N ASN A 186 18.87 3.23 10.62
CA ASN A 186 17.51 3.25 10.08
C ASN A 186 17.35 2.37 8.85
N ILE A 187 16.13 1.89 8.65
CA ILE A 187 15.71 1.16 7.46
C ILE A 187 15.31 2.18 6.38
N GLN A 188 15.71 1.93 5.14
CA GLN A 188 15.45 2.80 3.99
C GLN A 188 14.44 2.19 3.03
N ASP A 189 14.57 0.89 2.77
CA ASP A 189 13.71 0.13 1.88
C ASP A 189 13.69 -1.33 2.35
N ALA A 190 12.57 -2.02 2.19
CA ALA A 190 12.51 -3.46 2.34
C ALA A 190 11.30 -4.06 1.63
N GLU A 191 11.41 -5.30 1.16
CA GLU A 191 10.31 -6.05 0.57
C GLU A 191 10.20 -7.46 1.16
N ARG A 192 8.97 -7.83 1.53
CA ARG A 192 8.56 -9.19 1.90
C ARG A 192 7.71 -9.76 0.78
N TYR A 193 7.86 -11.04 0.46
CA TYR A 193 7.14 -11.64 -0.66
C TYR A 193 6.72 -13.10 -0.43
N VAL A 194 5.72 -13.51 -1.20
CA VAL A 194 5.43 -14.91 -1.52
C VAL A 194 5.45 -15.08 -3.03
N ARG A 195 5.70 -16.29 -3.50
CA ARG A 195 5.54 -16.61 -4.92
C ARG A 195 4.26 -17.41 -5.14
N VAL A 196 3.39 -16.88 -5.97
CA VAL A 196 2.03 -17.41 -6.19
C VAL A 196 2.01 -18.13 -7.52
N TYR A 197 1.36 -19.29 -7.59
CA TYR A 197 1.15 -19.98 -8.85
C TYR A 197 0.38 -19.10 -9.83
N LYS A 198 0.94 -18.85 -11.01
CA LYS A 198 0.34 -18.00 -12.06
C LYS A 198 -1.12 -18.34 -12.41
N GLY A 199 -1.54 -19.60 -12.25
CA GLY A 199 -2.93 -20.01 -12.48
C GLY A 199 -3.89 -19.56 -11.37
N GLU A 200 -3.39 -19.44 -10.14
CA GLU A 200 -4.15 -18.96 -8.97
C GLU A 200 -4.04 -17.45 -8.75
N SER A 201 -3.11 -16.76 -9.43
CA SER A 201 -2.81 -15.36 -9.11
C SER A 201 -3.81 -14.35 -9.67
N GLY A 202 -4.67 -14.75 -10.61
CA GLY A 202 -5.64 -13.89 -11.30
C GLY A 202 -6.50 -13.02 -10.37
N PRO A 203 -7.12 -13.59 -9.32
CA PRO A 203 -7.92 -12.84 -8.36
C PRO A 203 -7.18 -11.70 -7.64
N ILE A 204 -5.85 -11.76 -7.51
CA ILE A 204 -5.05 -10.73 -6.82
C ILE A 204 -5.04 -9.41 -7.61
N HIS A 205 -4.83 -9.51 -8.93
CA HIS A 205 -4.67 -8.37 -9.85
C HIS A 205 -5.90 -8.14 -10.74
N GLY A 206 -7.00 -8.85 -10.48
CA GLY A 206 -8.27 -8.64 -11.16
C GLY A 206 -8.85 -7.26 -10.87
N ARG A 207 -9.81 -6.82 -11.70
CA ARG A 207 -10.47 -5.50 -11.55
C ARG A 207 -11.15 -5.31 -10.20
N ASP A 208 -11.67 -6.39 -9.63
CA ASP A 208 -12.28 -6.41 -8.29
C ASP A 208 -11.33 -7.03 -7.26
N GLY A 209 -10.06 -7.27 -7.62
CA GLY A 209 -9.05 -7.87 -6.75
C GLY A 209 -8.54 -6.91 -5.67
N PRO A 210 -7.84 -7.42 -4.64
CA PRO A 210 -7.35 -6.63 -3.52
C PRO A 210 -6.51 -5.41 -3.93
N LEU A 211 -5.65 -5.52 -4.96
CA LEU A 211 -4.85 -4.40 -5.44
C LEU A 211 -5.70 -3.26 -6.02
N ALA A 212 -6.68 -3.61 -6.85
CA ALA A 212 -7.61 -2.65 -7.42
C ALA A 212 -8.50 -2.04 -6.33
N ARG A 213 -9.05 -2.86 -5.43
CA ARG A 213 -9.88 -2.38 -4.31
C ARG A 213 -9.13 -1.47 -3.36
N MET A 214 -7.87 -1.75 -3.00
CA MET A 214 -7.03 -0.84 -2.22
C MET A 214 -6.79 0.48 -2.95
N GLY A 215 -6.68 0.45 -4.28
CA GLY A 215 -6.65 1.66 -5.11
C GLY A 215 -7.96 2.44 -5.02
N HIS A 216 -9.10 1.79 -5.19
CA HIS A 216 -10.43 2.41 -5.23
C HIS A 216 -10.94 2.89 -3.86
N LEU A 217 -10.58 2.18 -2.77
CA LEU A 217 -10.92 2.54 -1.38
C LEU A 217 -10.59 4.02 -1.08
N LEU A 218 -9.60 4.58 -1.79
CA LEU A 218 -8.94 5.84 -1.47
C LEU A 218 -8.96 6.81 -2.65
N GLU A 219 -9.86 6.63 -3.62
CA GLU A 219 -10.11 7.58 -4.72
C GLU A 219 -10.78 8.87 -4.25
N ASN A 220 -11.46 8.78 -3.12
CA ASN A 220 -12.50 9.71 -2.76
C ASN A 220 -12.09 10.70 -1.67
N ASP A 221 -10.86 10.61 -1.16
CA ASP A 221 -10.29 11.57 -0.22
C ASP A 221 -9.04 12.17 -0.87
N ARG A 222 -8.92 13.51 -0.86
CA ARG A 222 -7.84 14.23 -1.56
C ARG A 222 -6.55 14.35 -0.74
N THR A 223 -6.49 13.73 0.44
CA THR A 223 -5.40 13.93 1.41
C THR A 223 -4.58 12.66 1.70
N GLY A 224 -3.27 12.74 1.53
CA GLY A 224 -2.38 11.58 1.74
C GLY A 224 -1.98 10.90 0.43
N TYR A 225 -0.90 10.13 0.46
CA TYR A 225 -0.27 9.59 -0.74
C TYR A 225 -0.93 8.28 -1.19
N ARG A 226 -1.29 8.21 -2.48
CA ARG A 226 -1.70 6.99 -3.17
C ARG A 226 -1.09 6.95 -4.58
N LYS A 227 -0.68 5.77 -5.03
CA LYS A 227 -0.33 5.50 -6.43
C LYS A 227 -0.86 4.13 -6.85
N VAL A 228 -1.43 4.02 -8.06
CA VAL A 228 -1.84 2.75 -8.66
C VAL A 228 -1.12 2.59 -9.99
N VAL A 229 -0.59 1.39 -10.23
CA VAL A 229 0.01 1.00 -11.51
C VAL A 229 -0.62 -0.31 -11.95
N GLN A 230 -1.08 -0.39 -13.18
CA GLN A 230 -1.63 -1.61 -13.78
C GLN A 230 -1.02 -1.75 -15.18
N ASN A 231 -0.05 -2.64 -15.31
CA ASN A 231 0.56 -2.99 -16.59
C ASN A 231 0.33 -4.47 -16.87
N ASP A 232 -0.33 -4.76 -17.99
CA ASP A 232 -0.68 -6.10 -18.46
C ASP A 232 0.17 -6.54 -19.66
N ASP A 233 1.20 -5.78 -20.03
CA ASP A 233 2.13 -6.15 -21.08
C ASP A 233 3.55 -6.27 -20.52
N ASP A 234 4.29 -7.27 -20.99
CA ASP A 234 5.71 -7.40 -20.65
C ASP A 234 6.56 -6.31 -21.33
N GLU A 235 7.86 -6.27 -21.02
CA GLU A 235 8.77 -5.28 -21.61
C GLU A 235 8.92 -5.36 -23.14
N ARG A 236 8.38 -6.41 -23.78
CA ARG A 236 8.38 -6.59 -25.24
C ARG A 236 6.98 -6.38 -25.85
N GLY A 237 6.02 -5.88 -25.07
CA GLY A 237 4.65 -5.64 -25.51
C GLY A 237 3.82 -6.92 -25.68
N ARG A 238 4.26 -8.04 -25.10
CA ARG A 238 3.49 -9.29 -25.13
C ARG A 238 2.52 -9.28 -23.97
N ASN A 239 1.25 -9.53 -24.28
CA ASN A 239 0.21 -9.52 -23.28
C ASN A 239 0.45 -10.59 -22.20
N ARG A 240 0.54 -10.12 -20.96
CA ARG A 240 0.72 -10.89 -19.74
C ARG A 240 -0.12 -10.23 -18.64
N PRO A 241 -1.39 -10.65 -18.46
CA PRO A 241 -2.24 -10.10 -17.41
C PRO A 241 -1.58 -10.18 -16.04
N GLY A 242 -1.62 -9.07 -15.29
CA GLY A 242 -0.92 -8.94 -14.03
C GLY A 242 0.60 -8.89 -14.19
N TYR A 243 1.14 -8.40 -15.32
CA TYR A 243 2.60 -8.33 -15.51
C TYR A 243 3.26 -7.53 -14.40
N TYR A 244 2.70 -6.34 -14.11
CA TYR A 244 3.12 -5.48 -13.02
C TYR A 244 1.94 -4.63 -12.53
N HIS A 245 1.34 -5.03 -11.41
CA HIS A 245 0.24 -4.33 -10.76
C HIS A 245 0.65 -3.93 -9.34
N THR A 246 0.54 -2.64 -9.01
CA THR A 246 0.90 -2.15 -7.67
C THR A 246 -0.08 -1.12 -7.15
N VAL A 247 -0.17 -1.07 -5.82
CA VAL A 247 -0.81 0.02 -5.07
C VAL A 247 0.14 0.49 -3.99
N THR A 248 0.49 1.77 -4.02
CA THR A 248 1.29 2.44 -2.97
C THR A 248 0.37 3.27 -2.09
N LEU A 249 0.44 3.08 -0.77
CA LEU A 249 -0.33 3.81 0.24
C LEU A 249 0.64 4.48 1.23
N GLY A 250 0.50 5.79 1.43
CA GLY A 250 1.20 6.50 2.51
C GLY A 250 0.58 6.20 3.89
N PRO A 251 1.18 6.67 5.00
CA PRO A 251 0.80 6.26 6.36
C PRO A 251 -0.65 6.57 6.75
N LYS A 252 -1.19 7.70 6.30
CA LYS A 252 -2.61 8.00 6.52
C LYS A 252 -3.51 6.95 5.85
N ARG A 253 -3.18 6.59 4.61
CA ARG A 253 -3.97 5.71 3.75
C ARG A 253 -3.86 4.25 4.13
N VAL A 254 -2.66 3.81 4.51
CA VAL A 254 -2.45 2.44 4.95
C VAL A 254 -3.22 2.15 6.23
N ALA A 255 -3.34 3.11 7.16
CA ALA A 255 -4.09 2.93 8.40
C ALA A 255 -5.61 2.76 8.17
N GLU A 256 -6.15 3.32 7.09
CA GLU A 256 -7.55 3.13 6.68
C GLU A 256 -7.81 1.69 6.18
N ALA A 257 -6.87 1.15 5.39
CA ALA A 257 -6.97 -0.22 4.86
C ALA A 257 -6.53 -1.28 5.89
N PHE A 258 -5.58 -0.94 6.76
CA PHE A 258 -4.94 -1.81 7.72
C PHE A 258 -4.93 -1.14 9.09
N PRO A 259 -5.96 -1.36 9.94
CA PRO A 259 -6.00 -0.79 11.27
C PRO A 259 -4.75 -1.13 12.10
N GLY A 260 -4.14 -0.10 12.71
CA GLY A 260 -2.90 -0.22 13.49
C GLY A 260 -1.62 -0.41 12.67
N HIS A 261 -1.67 -0.14 11.36
CA HIS A 261 -0.50 -0.08 10.49
C HIS A 261 0.00 1.37 10.38
N GLU A 262 1.32 1.56 10.44
CA GLU A 262 1.95 2.89 10.42
C GLU A 262 2.81 3.09 9.17
N LEU A 263 3.45 2.03 8.69
CA LEU A 263 4.41 2.08 7.61
C LEU A 263 3.73 2.33 6.26
N ALA A 264 4.25 3.27 5.48
CA ALA A 264 3.87 3.39 4.08
C ALA A 264 4.25 2.10 3.34
N ILE A 265 3.34 1.59 2.52
CA ILE A 265 3.52 0.35 1.79
C ILE A 265 3.32 0.51 0.30
N GLU A 266 3.97 -0.34 -0.46
CA GLU A 266 3.58 -0.70 -1.82
C GLU A 266 3.28 -2.20 -1.88
N CYS A 267 2.04 -2.56 -2.15
CA CYS A 267 1.65 -3.95 -2.42
C CYS A 267 1.75 -4.20 -3.93
N LYS A 268 2.46 -5.25 -4.33
CA LYS A 268 2.87 -5.52 -5.70
C LYS A 268 2.54 -6.95 -6.10
N HIS A 269 1.90 -7.12 -7.25
CA HIS A 269 1.87 -8.38 -7.98
C HIS A 269 2.68 -8.20 -9.27
N TYR A 270 3.70 -9.02 -9.48
CA TYR A 270 4.60 -8.84 -10.62
C TYR A 270 5.27 -10.12 -11.10
N TYR A 271 5.53 -10.18 -12.39
CA TYR A 271 6.35 -11.20 -13.02
C TYR A 271 7.82 -10.78 -13.10
N ALA A 272 8.71 -11.78 -13.10
CA ALA A 272 10.08 -11.55 -13.53
C ALA A 272 10.10 -11.13 -15.01
N ARG A 273 11.06 -10.28 -15.39
CA ARG A 273 11.23 -9.77 -16.75
C ARG A 273 11.13 -10.82 -17.86
N GLU A 274 11.76 -11.97 -17.65
CA GLU A 274 11.83 -13.06 -18.63
C GLU A 274 10.74 -14.12 -18.44
N ALA A 275 9.71 -13.87 -17.61
CA ALA A 275 8.68 -14.87 -17.30
C ALA A 275 7.94 -15.35 -18.57
N VAL A 276 7.68 -14.45 -19.51
CA VAL A 276 7.05 -14.78 -20.81
C VAL A 276 8.11 -15.43 -21.71
N GLY A 277 8.26 -16.75 -21.59
CA GLY A 277 9.26 -17.55 -22.30
C GLY A 277 10.09 -18.44 -21.37
N THR A 278 10.00 -18.20 -20.06
CA THR A 278 10.52 -19.14 -19.07
C THR A 278 9.65 -20.40 -19.04
N ASP A 279 10.29 -21.56 -18.94
CA ASP A 279 9.62 -22.85 -18.70
C ASP A 279 8.62 -22.74 -17.53
N PRO A 280 7.33 -23.07 -17.73
CA PRO A 280 6.29 -23.04 -16.70
C PRO A 280 6.59 -23.80 -15.41
N ARG A 281 7.56 -24.72 -15.41
CA ARG A 281 7.99 -25.47 -14.22
C ARG A 281 9.06 -24.74 -13.41
N LYS A 282 9.64 -23.66 -13.97
CA LYS A 282 10.62 -22.85 -13.24
C LYS A 282 9.88 -21.83 -12.36
N PRO A 283 10.31 -21.62 -11.11
CA PRO A 283 9.68 -20.64 -10.21
C PRO A 283 9.58 -19.23 -10.80
N THR A 284 10.56 -18.81 -11.61
CA THR A 284 10.57 -17.49 -12.25
C THR A 284 9.48 -17.28 -13.32
N ALA A 285 8.78 -18.33 -13.74
CA ALA A 285 7.60 -18.21 -14.61
C ALA A 285 6.33 -17.78 -13.84
N HIS A 286 6.37 -17.83 -12.50
CA HIS A 286 5.27 -17.50 -11.60
C HIS A 286 5.49 -16.13 -10.97
N PRO A 287 4.44 -15.34 -10.74
CA PRO A 287 4.57 -14.00 -10.18
C PRO A 287 4.90 -14.03 -8.69
N LYS A 288 5.49 -12.93 -8.22
CA LYS A 288 5.58 -12.62 -6.79
C LYS A 288 4.39 -11.75 -6.40
N LEU A 289 3.86 -12.00 -5.20
CA LEU A 289 3.07 -11.02 -4.46
C LEU A 289 3.95 -10.52 -3.31
N GLY A 290 4.23 -9.23 -3.29
CA GLY A 290 5.10 -8.62 -2.28
C GLY A 290 4.51 -7.36 -1.68
N ALA A 291 4.94 -7.04 -0.46
CA ALA A 291 4.71 -5.76 0.18
C ALA A 291 6.07 -5.12 0.47
N SER A 292 6.24 -3.87 0.09
CA SER A 292 7.48 -3.14 0.32
C SER A 292 7.28 -1.84 1.08
N TYR A 293 8.23 -1.54 1.97
CA TYR A 293 8.36 -0.28 2.70
C TYR A 293 9.36 0.63 1.98
N GLN A 294 9.08 1.93 1.90
CA GLN A 294 10.04 2.92 1.40
C GLN A 294 10.02 4.17 2.28
N VAL A 295 11.18 4.56 2.84
CA VAL A 295 11.29 5.74 3.70
C VAL A 295 10.86 7.03 2.98
N SER A 296 11.05 7.11 1.66
CA SER A 296 10.64 8.26 0.84
C SER A 296 9.12 8.48 0.81
N ARG A 297 8.33 7.52 1.32
CA ARG A 297 6.88 7.59 1.45
C ARG A 297 6.42 7.92 2.87
N MET A 298 7.35 8.02 3.82
CA MET A 298 7.06 8.40 5.20
C MET A 298 7.12 9.93 5.38
N PRO A 299 6.40 10.48 6.37
CA PRO A 299 6.63 11.82 6.88
C PRO A 299 8.11 12.06 7.24
N ALA A 300 8.59 13.28 7.04
CA ALA A 300 10.01 13.62 7.22
C ALA A 300 10.49 13.48 8.67
N ASP A 301 9.58 13.53 9.64
CA ASP A 301 9.83 13.37 11.08
C ASP A 301 9.76 11.92 11.55
N TYR A 302 9.31 10.99 10.70
CA TYR A 302 9.26 9.57 11.03
C TYR A 302 10.53 8.86 10.58
N THR A 303 11.11 8.05 11.46
CA THR A 303 12.28 7.20 11.14
C THR A 303 12.06 5.80 11.69
N LEU A 304 12.00 4.82 10.79
CA LEU A 304 12.00 3.42 11.18
C LEU A 304 13.42 2.99 11.55
N ARG A 305 13.64 2.70 12.84
CA ARG A 305 14.96 2.39 13.39
C ARG A 305 15.43 1.00 12.98
N TRP A 306 16.74 0.86 12.81
CA TRP A 306 17.37 -0.45 12.60
C TRP A 306 17.73 -1.05 13.95
N ASP A 307 16.70 -1.44 14.68
CA ASP A 307 16.78 -2.18 15.95
C ASP A 307 15.78 -3.34 15.93
N ASP A 308 15.76 -4.14 16.99
CA ASP A 308 14.88 -5.31 17.06
C ASP A 308 13.40 -4.95 16.95
N GLU A 309 12.98 -3.82 17.52
CA GLU A 309 11.61 -3.35 17.47
C GLU A 309 11.22 -2.92 16.05
N GLY A 310 12.02 -2.07 15.42
CA GLY A 310 11.79 -1.56 14.07
C GLY A 310 11.82 -2.66 13.00
N VAL A 311 12.76 -3.61 13.09
CA VAL A 311 12.78 -4.77 12.17
C VAL A 311 11.58 -5.69 12.41
N THR A 312 11.15 -5.85 13.67
CA THR A 312 9.95 -6.65 14.00
C THR A 312 8.67 -5.96 13.52
N GLN A 313 8.56 -4.64 13.67
CA GLN A 313 7.47 -3.84 13.13
C GLN A 313 7.41 -3.99 11.61
N LEU A 314 8.53 -3.77 10.92
CA LEU A 314 8.65 -3.90 9.48
C LEU A 314 8.15 -5.26 8.99
N GLN A 315 8.67 -6.34 9.58
CA GLN A 315 8.29 -7.69 9.21
C GLN A 315 6.80 -7.94 9.42
N ARG A 316 6.28 -7.59 10.60
CA ARG A 316 4.87 -7.78 10.95
C ARG A 316 3.94 -7.02 10.01
N GLU A 317 4.24 -5.76 9.72
CA GLU A 317 3.38 -4.90 8.91
C GLU A 317 3.40 -5.32 7.43
N LEU A 318 4.57 -5.62 6.87
CA LEU A 318 4.65 -6.13 5.50
C LEU A 318 4.04 -7.52 5.34
N ASP A 319 4.25 -8.43 6.31
CA ASP A 319 3.64 -9.76 6.28
C ASP A 319 2.11 -9.67 6.32
N ARG A 320 1.56 -8.79 7.17
CA ARG A 320 0.11 -8.57 7.24
C ARG A 320 -0.46 -8.11 5.89
N VAL A 321 0.23 -7.23 5.16
CA VAL A 321 -0.23 -6.76 3.84
C VAL A 321 -0.28 -7.91 2.84
N VAL A 322 0.78 -8.71 2.76
CA VAL A 322 0.83 -9.88 1.85
C VAL A 322 -0.28 -10.87 2.19
N LEU A 323 -0.43 -11.24 3.46
CA LEU A 323 -1.43 -12.21 3.92
C LEU A 323 -2.86 -11.71 3.70
N SER A 324 -3.13 -10.43 3.96
CA SER A 324 -4.45 -9.84 3.75
C SER A 324 -4.80 -9.80 2.27
N ALA A 325 -3.84 -9.45 1.39
CA ALA A 325 -4.06 -9.47 -0.05
C ALA A 325 -4.37 -10.90 -0.56
N LEU A 326 -3.68 -11.93 -0.06
CA LEU A 326 -4.01 -13.33 -0.39
C LEU A 326 -5.43 -13.70 0.08
N ALA A 327 -5.75 -13.44 1.33
CA ALA A 327 -7.06 -13.77 1.91
C ALA A 327 -8.21 -13.06 1.18
N GLU A 328 -8.03 -11.79 0.85
CA GLU A 328 -9.00 -10.96 0.14
C GLU A 328 -9.18 -11.35 -1.34
N ALA A 329 -8.17 -11.98 -1.93
CA ALA A 329 -8.26 -12.61 -3.23
C ALA A 329 -8.90 -14.01 -3.17
N GLY A 330 -9.21 -14.52 -1.97
CA GLY A 330 -9.82 -15.83 -1.75
C GLY A 330 -8.83 -16.99 -1.82
N LEU A 331 -7.52 -16.72 -1.75
CA LEU A 331 -6.48 -17.75 -1.74
C LEU A 331 -6.29 -18.30 -0.32
N ASP A 332 -6.05 -19.61 -0.21
CA ASP A 332 -5.68 -20.22 1.06
C ASP A 332 -4.31 -19.68 1.51
N VAL A 333 -4.31 -18.97 2.63
CA VAL A 333 -3.09 -18.40 3.22
C VAL A 333 -2.24 -19.47 3.87
N ALA A 334 -2.78 -20.63 4.20
CA ALA A 334 -2.05 -21.74 4.78
C ALA A 334 -1.49 -22.65 3.67
N PRO A 335 -0.17 -22.89 3.63
CA PRO A 335 0.39 -23.90 2.74
C PRO A 335 -0.20 -25.29 3.05
N SER A 336 -0.91 -25.88 2.10
CA SER A 336 -1.45 -27.24 2.14
C SER A 336 -0.82 -28.09 1.04
N ASP A 337 -0.73 -29.42 1.21
CA ASP A 337 -0.24 -30.27 0.12
C ASP A 337 -1.24 -30.23 -1.05
N ARG A 338 -0.78 -30.07 -2.28
CA ARG A 338 -1.68 -30.09 -3.46
C ARG A 338 -2.16 -31.53 -3.69
N GLU A 339 -3.48 -31.72 -3.82
CA GLU A 339 -4.06 -33.05 -4.10
C GLU A 339 -3.62 -33.60 -5.48
N ASP A 340 -3.25 -32.73 -6.42
CA ASP A 340 -2.87 -33.06 -7.81
C ASP A 340 -1.35 -32.89 -8.08
N ASP A 341 -0.49 -33.15 -7.09
CA ASP A 341 0.97 -33.16 -7.33
C ASP A 341 1.39 -34.46 -8.03
N ASP A 342 1.20 -34.50 -9.35
CA ASP A 342 1.65 -35.59 -10.23
C ASP A 342 3.20 -35.68 -10.33
N GLY A 343 3.94 -34.90 -9.53
CA GLY A 343 5.41 -34.92 -9.43
C GLY A 343 6.14 -34.23 -10.59
N ASP A 344 5.41 -33.72 -11.59
CA ASP A 344 5.95 -33.07 -12.79
C ASP A 344 5.76 -31.53 -12.81
N GLY A 345 5.13 -30.97 -11.75
CA GLY A 345 4.88 -29.54 -11.57
C GLY A 345 6.01 -28.79 -10.85
N PRO A 346 5.99 -27.43 -10.83
CA PRO A 346 6.88 -26.66 -9.96
C PRO A 346 6.55 -27.00 -8.49
N GLY A 347 7.55 -27.44 -7.73
CA GLY A 347 7.37 -27.74 -6.29
C GLY A 347 6.66 -26.61 -5.55
N GLY A 348 5.78 -26.97 -4.60
CA GLY A 348 5.02 -25.99 -3.83
C GLY A 348 3.89 -26.58 -3.02
N ARG A 349 3.21 -25.72 -2.26
CA ARG A 349 2.09 -26.07 -1.36
C ARG A 349 0.96 -25.07 -1.54
N GLY A 350 -0.28 -25.54 -1.69
CA GLY A 350 -1.47 -24.71 -1.83
C GLY A 350 -1.38 -23.81 -3.05
N PRO A 351 -1.60 -22.49 -2.95
CA PRO A 351 -1.43 -21.56 -4.07
C PRO A 351 0.04 -21.16 -4.33
N PHE A 352 0.99 -21.66 -3.54
CA PHE A 352 2.38 -21.19 -3.56
C PHE A 352 3.29 -22.02 -4.48
N VAL A 353 4.37 -21.40 -4.92
CA VAL A 353 5.46 -22.04 -5.68
C VAL A 353 6.77 -21.74 -4.97
N GLU A 354 7.49 -22.77 -4.54
CA GLU A 354 8.81 -22.60 -3.92
C GLU A 354 9.81 -21.99 -4.92
N ASP A 355 10.76 -21.20 -4.41
CA ASP A 355 11.91 -20.77 -5.22
C ASP A 355 13.23 -20.93 -4.46
N ALA A 356 14.32 -20.60 -5.14
CA ALA A 356 15.68 -20.83 -4.63
C ALA A 356 15.97 -20.16 -3.28
N TYR A 357 15.24 -19.11 -2.90
CA TYR A 357 15.47 -18.37 -1.64
C TYR A 357 14.27 -18.35 -0.72
N TRP A 358 13.18 -19.01 -1.09
CA TRP A 358 11.95 -19.00 -0.31
C TRP A 358 11.18 -20.31 -0.45
N THR A 359 10.91 -20.92 0.69
CA THR A 359 10.09 -22.13 0.83
C THR A 359 8.79 -21.77 1.55
N PRO A 360 7.62 -22.22 1.07
CA PRO A 360 6.32 -21.93 1.69
C PRO A 360 6.14 -22.70 3.00
N GLU A 361 6.61 -22.13 4.10
CA GLU A 361 6.49 -22.70 5.45
C GLU A 361 5.22 -22.24 6.17
N VAL A 362 4.57 -23.17 6.85
CA VAL A 362 3.41 -22.87 7.72
C VAL A 362 3.91 -22.33 9.06
N SER A 363 3.42 -21.15 9.44
CA SER A 363 3.66 -20.55 10.75
C SER A 363 2.35 -20.26 11.48
N GLU A 364 2.38 -20.44 12.80
CA GLU A 364 1.32 -20.02 13.72
C GLU A 364 1.64 -18.70 14.43
N ARG A 365 2.83 -18.12 14.17
CA ARG A 365 3.38 -16.95 14.87
C ARG A 365 3.29 -15.65 14.06
N GLY A 366 2.72 -15.70 12.85
CA GLY A 366 2.57 -14.54 11.97
C GLY A 366 1.37 -13.65 12.33
N PRO A 367 1.31 -12.42 11.78
CA PRO A 367 0.14 -11.57 11.94
C PRO A 367 -1.07 -12.18 11.25
N ASP A 368 -2.24 -12.09 11.87
CA ASP A 368 -3.47 -12.48 11.19
C ASP A 368 -3.77 -11.47 10.05
N PRO A 369 -4.21 -11.94 8.86
CA PRO A 369 -4.72 -11.08 7.81
C PRO A 369 -5.92 -10.28 8.32
N VAL A 370 -6.02 -9.05 7.87
CA VAL A 370 -7.17 -8.18 8.16
C VAL A 370 -8.10 -8.20 6.98
N ARG A 371 -9.41 -8.18 7.27
CA ARG A 371 -10.40 -7.90 6.25
C ARG A 371 -10.26 -6.43 5.86
N LEU A 372 -10.09 -6.17 4.57
CA LEU A 372 -10.00 -4.80 4.08
C LEU A 372 -11.40 -4.18 4.12
N ASP A 373 -11.59 -3.18 4.99
CA ASP A 373 -12.89 -2.54 5.22
C ASP A 373 -13.21 -1.54 4.11
N PHE A 374 -13.83 -2.03 3.04
CA PHE A 374 -14.27 -1.22 1.90
C PHE A 374 -15.61 -0.51 2.11
N ALA A 375 -16.31 -0.75 3.23
CA ALA A 375 -17.68 -0.29 3.46
C ALA A 375 -17.75 0.97 4.35
N ARG A 376 -16.88 1.08 5.36
CA ARG A 376 -16.98 2.13 6.39
C ARG A 376 -16.84 3.57 5.89
N ILE A 377 -16.09 3.80 4.80
CA ILE A 377 -15.94 5.14 4.20
C ILE A 377 -17.18 5.54 3.39
N ARG A 378 -17.91 4.58 2.81
CA ARG A 378 -19.11 4.85 1.99
C ARG A 378 -20.31 5.24 2.87
N ASP A 379 -20.51 4.53 3.97
CA ASP A 379 -21.66 4.73 4.86
C ASP A 379 -21.59 6.06 5.66
N GLU A 380 -20.40 6.48 6.09
CA GLU A 380 -20.20 7.77 6.78
C GLU A 380 -20.45 8.97 5.85
N GLN A 381 -20.11 8.87 4.55
CA GLN A 381 -20.25 9.96 3.58
C GLN A 381 -21.66 10.03 2.94
N GLU A 382 -22.31 8.90 2.67
CA GLU A 382 -23.70 8.86 2.20
C GLU A 382 -24.67 9.46 3.26
N SER A 383 -24.39 9.27 4.56
CA SER A 383 -25.21 9.83 5.63
C SER A 383 -25.23 11.37 5.68
N VAL A 384 -24.20 12.06 5.18
CA VAL A 384 -24.08 13.52 5.25
C VAL A 384 -24.89 14.19 4.13
N VAL A 385 -24.86 13.62 2.92
CA VAL A 385 -25.66 14.09 1.77
C VAL A 385 -27.16 13.87 2.02
N VAL A 386 -27.55 12.71 2.58
CA VAL A 386 -28.95 12.40 2.93
C VAL A 386 -29.49 13.38 3.97
N ARG A 387 -28.68 13.80 4.94
CA ARG A 387 -29.08 14.77 5.98
C ARG A 387 -29.40 16.15 5.38
N HIS A 388 -28.58 16.64 4.46
CA HIS A 388 -28.80 17.95 3.84
C HIS A 388 -30.00 17.97 2.89
N LEU A 389 -30.27 16.86 2.19
CA LEU A 389 -31.50 16.70 1.41
C LEU A 389 -32.74 16.73 2.31
N ALA A 390 -32.66 16.20 3.54
CA ALA A 390 -33.74 16.25 4.52
C ALA A 390 -33.94 17.66 5.12
N ASP A 391 -32.91 18.50 5.20
CA ASP A 391 -32.94 19.86 5.77
C ASP A 391 -33.39 20.95 4.76
N GLY A 392 -34.11 20.55 3.71
CA GLY A 392 -34.71 21.47 2.72
C GLY A 392 -34.04 21.47 1.35
N GLY A 393 -33.02 20.63 1.15
CA GLY A 393 -32.35 20.45 -0.14
C GLY A 393 -31.47 21.62 -0.56
N PHE A 394 -30.85 21.45 -1.72
CA PHE A 394 -29.97 22.44 -2.34
C PHE A 394 -30.80 23.50 -3.08
N SER A 395 -30.46 24.77 -2.87
CA SER A 395 -30.98 25.92 -3.61
C SER A 395 -30.28 26.06 -4.98
N PRO A 396 -30.85 26.83 -5.92
CA PRO A 396 -30.23 27.03 -7.24
C PRO A 396 -28.80 27.59 -7.21
N VAL A 397 -28.50 28.43 -6.23
CA VAL A 397 -27.14 28.98 -6.04
C VAL A 397 -26.20 27.92 -5.47
N GLU A 398 -26.69 27.05 -4.60
CA GLU A 398 -25.89 25.91 -4.10
C GLU A 398 -25.65 24.87 -5.20
N TRP A 399 -26.56 24.71 -6.17
CA TRP A 399 -26.37 23.85 -7.35
C TRP A 399 -25.22 24.33 -8.24
N GLU A 400 -25.23 25.60 -8.60
CA GLU A 400 -24.22 26.21 -9.47
C GLU A 400 -22.82 26.17 -8.85
N ILE A 401 -22.74 26.44 -7.54
CA ILE A 401 -21.49 26.38 -6.78
C ILE A 401 -20.99 24.93 -6.66
N ALA A 402 -21.88 23.97 -6.43
CA ALA A 402 -21.52 22.56 -6.38
C ALA A 402 -21.02 22.02 -7.73
N GLU A 403 -21.66 22.39 -8.84
CA GLU A 403 -21.21 22.04 -10.19
C GLU A 403 -19.84 22.65 -10.51
N THR A 404 -19.61 23.91 -10.12
CA THR A 404 -18.32 24.60 -10.29
C THR A 404 -17.21 23.89 -9.51
N LEU A 405 -17.42 23.64 -8.21
CA LEU A 405 -16.44 22.97 -7.35
C LEU A 405 -16.15 21.52 -7.78
N ALA A 406 -17.12 20.83 -8.40
CA ALA A 406 -16.95 19.48 -8.92
C ALA A 406 -16.24 19.45 -10.27
N SER A 407 -16.51 20.43 -11.15
CA SER A 407 -15.96 20.48 -12.51
C SER A 407 -14.51 20.94 -12.54
N ASP A 408 -14.16 21.93 -11.72
CA ASP A 408 -12.80 22.48 -11.66
C ASP A 408 -11.84 21.61 -10.85
N GLY A 409 -12.38 20.62 -10.12
CA GLY A 409 -11.59 19.61 -9.44
C GLY A 409 -10.48 20.20 -8.58
N GLY A 410 -10.69 21.35 -7.92
CA GLY A 410 -9.61 22.14 -7.32
C GLY A 410 -10.05 23.06 -6.19
N GLU A 411 -9.07 23.76 -5.61
CA GLU A 411 -9.26 24.83 -4.62
C GLU A 411 -9.64 26.13 -5.35
N VAL A 412 -10.92 26.52 -5.31
CA VAL A 412 -11.44 27.71 -6.02
C VAL A 412 -11.68 28.84 -5.02
N ALA A 413 -11.32 30.07 -5.37
CA ALA A 413 -11.61 31.22 -4.50
C ALA A 413 -13.12 31.59 -4.62
N PRO A 414 -13.79 32.01 -3.53
CA PRO A 414 -15.19 32.45 -3.59
C PRO A 414 -15.45 33.56 -4.61
N ALA A 415 -14.45 34.38 -4.92
CA ALA A 415 -14.53 35.43 -5.93
C ALA A 415 -14.62 34.85 -7.35
N ASP A 416 -13.85 33.80 -7.64
CA ASP A 416 -13.84 33.15 -8.95
C ASP A 416 -15.17 32.41 -9.19
N ILE A 417 -15.70 31.74 -8.15
CA ILE A 417 -17.05 31.12 -8.18
C ILE A 417 -18.14 32.16 -8.47
N ALA A 418 -18.01 33.35 -7.88
CA ALA A 418 -18.96 34.45 -8.08
C ALA A 418 -18.92 35.00 -9.51
N GLU A 419 -17.72 35.13 -10.08
CA GLU A 419 -17.51 35.60 -11.45
C GLU A 419 -18.02 34.58 -12.48
N GLU A 420 -17.67 33.30 -12.32
CA GLU A 420 -18.04 32.23 -13.24
C GLU A 420 -19.55 32.01 -13.32
N ASN A 421 -20.24 32.15 -12.18
CA ASN A 421 -21.69 31.91 -12.09
C ASN A 421 -22.54 33.18 -12.17
N ASP A 422 -21.94 34.35 -12.46
CA ASP A 422 -22.60 35.67 -12.46
C ASP A 422 -23.45 35.91 -11.19
N ARG A 423 -22.85 35.65 -10.02
CA ARG A 423 -23.49 35.75 -8.70
C ARG A 423 -22.88 36.83 -7.82
N PRO A 424 -23.68 37.54 -7.00
CA PRO A 424 -23.13 38.40 -5.96
C PRO A 424 -22.31 37.58 -4.96
N LEU A 425 -21.11 38.06 -4.62
CA LEU A 425 -20.18 37.39 -3.69
C LEU A 425 -20.84 37.03 -2.34
N GLY A 426 -21.73 37.87 -1.81
CA GLY A 426 -22.47 37.58 -0.57
C GLY A 426 -23.50 36.44 -0.70
N SER A 427 -23.98 36.12 -1.89
CA SER A 427 -24.82 34.93 -2.13
C SER A 427 -23.96 33.66 -2.18
N VAL A 428 -22.77 33.75 -2.76
CA VAL A 428 -21.78 32.66 -2.75
C VAL A 428 -21.36 32.32 -1.32
N TYR A 429 -21.00 33.30 -0.48
CA TYR A 429 -20.67 33.03 0.93
C TYR A 429 -21.81 32.38 1.73
N ARG A 430 -23.06 32.77 1.50
CA ARG A 430 -24.22 32.16 2.18
C ARG A 430 -24.46 30.72 1.76
N ALA A 431 -24.32 30.43 0.47
CA ALA A 431 -24.41 29.07 -0.05
C ALA A 431 -23.26 28.19 0.49
N LEU A 432 -22.02 28.69 0.46
CA LEU A 432 -20.86 28.02 1.05
C LEU A 432 -21.01 27.76 2.55
N GLN A 433 -21.66 28.66 3.30
CA GLN A 433 -21.96 28.47 4.72
C GLN A 433 -23.00 27.36 4.96
N ARG A 434 -23.96 27.18 4.06
CA ARG A 434 -24.92 26.06 4.13
C ARG A 434 -24.29 24.74 3.66
N LEU A 435 -23.33 24.81 2.76
CA LEU A 435 -22.53 23.68 2.29
C LEU A 435 -21.34 23.34 3.20
N ASP A 436 -21.14 24.05 4.31
CA ASP A 436 -19.91 23.97 5.11
C ASP A 436 -19.56 22.54 5.58
N GLY A 437 -20.58 21.71 5.85
CA GLY A 437 -20.40 20.30 6.20
C GLY A 437 -19.94 19.39 5.05
N PHE A 438 -19.77 19.91 3.84
CA PHE A 438 -19.27 19.21 2.66
C PHE A 438 -17.93 19.77 2.17
N LEU A 439 -17.43 20.83 2.80
CA LEU A 439 -16.35 21.65 2.25
C LEU A 439 -15.14 21.64 3.18
N ASN A 440 -13.95 21.59 2.57
CA ASN A 440 -12.70 21.87 3.27
C ASN A 440 -12.24 23.29 2.93
N ARG A 441 -11.95 24.09 3.96
CA ARG A 441 -11.49 25.47 3.83
C ARG A 441 -10.00 25.55 4.14
N ALA A 442 -9.17 25.71 3.11
CA ALA A 442 -7.76 26.02 3.26
C ALA A 442 -7.50 27.48 2.83
N ARG A 443 -7.29 28.36 3.83
CA ARG A 443 -7.04 29.80 3.62
C ARG A 443 -8.19 30.50 2.86
N GLU A 444 -7.90 31.07 1.68
CA GLU A 444 -8.83 31.84 0.83
C GLU A 444 -9.52 30.99 -0.24
N LYS A 445 -9.33 29.67 -0.21
CA LYS A 445 -9.86 28.76 -1.22
C LYS A 445 -10.72 27.66 -0.62
N ILE A 446 -11.65 27.17 -1.43
CA ILE A 446 -12.67 26.23 -1.01
C ILE A 446 -12.71 25.06 -1.99
N ALA A 447 -12.85 23.85 -1.46
CA ALA A 447 -13.09 22.63 -2.21
C ALA A 447 -14.07 21.73 -1.44
N PHE A 448 -14.68 20.75 -2.12
CA PHE A 448 -15.35 19.65 -1.44
C PHE A 448 -14.35 18.89 -0.56
N GLU A 449 -14.83 18.41 0.59
CA GLU A 449 -14.08 17.57 1.52
C GLU A 449 -13.54 16.31 0.82
N SER A 450 -14.28 15.79 -0.17
CA SER A 450 -14.01 14.53 -0.85
C SER A 450 -14.56 14.55 -2.29
N PRO A 451 -13.85 14.03 -3.31
CA PRO A 451 -14.37 13.84 -4.67
C PRO A 451 -15.65 13.01 -4.73
N HIS A 452 -15.86 12.10 -3.77
CA HIS A 452 -17.11 11.35 -3.68
C HIS A 452 -18.25 12.16 -3.11
N VAL A 453 -18.00 13.04 -2.15
CA VAL A 453 -18.99 14.04 -1.73
C VAL A 453 -19.34 14.93 -2.91
N ALA A 454 -18.36 15.33 -3.73
CA ALA A 454 -18.61 16.08 -4.96
C ALA A 454 -19.49 15.28 -5.94
N GLU A 455 -19.18 14.00 -6.19
CA GLU A 455 -19.95 13.14 -7.08
C GLU A 455 -21.36 12.87 -6.54
N LEU A 456 -21.52 12.54 -5.25
CA LEU A 456 -22.82 12.32 -4.61
C LEU A 456 -23.68 13.59 -4.60
N VAL A 457 -23.08 14.76 -4.36
CA VAL A 457 -23.79 16.04 -4.43
C VAL A 457 -24.19 16.30 -5.88
N VAL A 458 -23.30 16.15 -6.85
CA VAL A 458 -23.61 16.35 -8.28
C VAL A 458 -24.67 15.36 -8.77
N ASP A 459 -24.61 14.10 -8.38
CA ASP A 459 -25.59 13.08 -8.76
C ASP A 459 -26.94 13.31 -8.08
N ALA A 460 -26.96 13.69 -6.81
CA ALA A 460 -28.18 14.12 -6.11
C ALA A 460 -28.79 15.36 -6.78
N VAL A 461 -27.95 16.31 -7.23
CA VAL A 461 -28.36 17.53 -7.94
C VAL A 461 -28.92 17.19 -9.33
N ARG A 462 -28.27 16.31 -10.08
CA ARG A 462 -28.75 15.82 -11.39
C ARG A 462 -30.07 15.09 -11.28
N GLN A 463 -30.19 14.17 -10.31
CA GLN A 463 -31.43 13.45 -10.07
C GLN A 463 -32.57 14.37 -9.59
N ALA A 464 -32.27 15.39 -8.78
CA ALA A 464 -33.24 16.41 -8.37
C ALA A 464 -33.72 17.30 -9.54
N ARG A 465 -32.84 17.59 -10.50
CA ARG A 465 -33.13 18.35 -11.71
C ARG A 465 -34.02 17.56 -12.67
N ASP A 466 -33.75 16.26 -12.81
CA ASP A 466 -34.52 15.36 -13.67
C ASP A 466 -35.89 14.99 -13.07
N ALA A 467 -35.96 14.84 -11.73
CA ALA A 467 -37.19 14.58 -11.00
C ALA A 467 -37.88 15.89 -10.55
N GLY A 468 -38.42 16.66 -11.49
CA GLY A 468 -39.00 17.98 -11.21
C GLY A 468 -39.90 18.06 -9.97
N GLN A 469 -39.42 18.75 -8.92
CA GLN A 469 -40.01 19.23 -7.64
C GLN A 469 -41.07 18.40 -6.86
N ARG A 470 -41.68 17.36 -7.42
CA ARG A 470 -42.75 16.57 -6.79
C ARG A 470 -42.29 15.23 -6.21
N GLY A 471 -41.12 14.72 -6.62
CA GLY A 471 -40.56 13.46 -6.08
C GLY A 471 -39.84 13.60 -4.73
N LEU A 472 -39.18 14.74 -4.49
CA LEU A 472 -38.36 15.00 -3.30
C LEU A 472 -39.16 15.11 -1.99
N ALA A 473 -40.38 15.66 -2.04
CA ALA A 473 -41.25 15.78 -0.87
C ALA A 473 -41.71 14.41 -0.33
N THR A 474 -41.75 13.39 -1.19
CA THR A 474 -42.13 12.01 -0.84
C THR A 474 -40.98 11.29 -0.14
N VAL A 475 -39.74 11.50 -0.61
CA VAL A 475 -38.51 11.00 0.03
C VAL A 475 -38.32 11.61 1.42
N ALA A 476 -38.57 12.92 1.56
CA ALA A 476 -38.49 13.62 2.85
C ALA A 476 -39.54 13.10 3.87
N LYS A 477 -40.79 12.86 3.43
CA LYS A 477 -41.84 12.29 4.29
C LYS A 477 -41.56 10.84 4.69
N ALA A 478 -40.94 10.05 3.82
CA ALA A 478 -40.53 8.68 4.14
C ALA A 478 -39.38 8.64 5.16
N ALA A 479 -38.41 9.55 5.02
CA ALA A 479 -37.30 9.71 5.98
C ALA A 479 -37.78 10.23 7.35
N GLU A 480 -38.82 11.06 7.39
CA GLU A 480 -39.44 11.53 8.64
C GLU A 480 -40.27 10.44 9.33
N ALA A 481 -40.95 9.58 8.57
CA ALA A 481 -41.64 8.41 9.10
C ALA A 481 -40.66 7.36 9.70
N ASN A 482 -39.46 7.22 9.12
CA ASN A 482 -38.39 6.36 9.62
C ASN A 482 -37.90 6.73 11.04
N ARG A 483 -37.98 8.01 11.43
CA ARG A 483 -37.53 8.46 12.76
C ARG A 483 -38.48 8.10 13.91
N ARG A 484 -39.66 7.53 13.63
CA ARG A 484 -40.60 7.06 14.67
C ARG A 484 -40.54 5.55 14.95
N GLY A 485 -39.51 4.85 14.44
CA GLY A 485 -39.13 3.53 14.94
C GLY A 485 -39.12 2.43 13.88
N ALA A 486 -38.09 2.41 13.02
CA ALA A 486 -37.72 1.23 12.24
C ALA A 486 -36.20 1.06 12.25
N GLU A 487 -35.73 -0.19 12.39
CA GLU A 487 -34.32 -0.59 12.44
C GLU A 487 -33.55 -0.24 11.15
N GLU A 488 -32.23 -0.08 11.26
CA GLU A 488 -31.28 0.37 10.22
C GLU A 488 -31.43 -0.35 8.86
N SER A 489 -31.76 -1.64 8.88
CA SER A 489 -32.03 -2.47 7.69
C SER A 489 -33.35 -2.12 6.97
N ALA A 490 -34.35 -1.58 7.68
CA ALA A 490 -35.57 -1.05 7.05
C ALA A 490 -35.29 0.25 6.27
N SER A 491 -34.29 1.02 6.68
CA SER A 491 -33.84 2.23 5.96
C SER A 491 -33.21 1.87 4.61
N ALA A 492 -32.38 0.83 4.57
CA ALA A 492 -31.77 0.32 3.34
C ALA A 492 -32.81 -0.19 2.33
N PHE A 493 -33.86 -0.87 2.79
CA PHE A 493 -34.96 -1.31 1.92
C PHE A 493 -35.76 -0.13 1.35
N VAL A 494 -36.06 0.89 2.15
CA VAL A 494 -36.79 2.08 1.70
C VAL A 494 -35.96 2.90 0.70
N ALA A 495 -34.65 3.04 0.94
CA ALA A 495 -33.74 3.70 0.02
C ALA A 495 -33.61 2.94 -1.31
N TRP A 496 -33.50 1.61 -1.26
CA TRP A 496 -33.53 0.76 -2.44
C TRP A 496 -34.85 0.90 -3.21
N ALA A 497 -35.98 0.90 -2.51
CA ALA A 497 -37.31 1.05 -3.11
C ALA A 497 -37.45 2.41 -3.81
N ALA A 498 -37.03 3.50 -3.16
CA ALA A 498 -37.04 4.84 -3.76
C ALA A 498 -36.14 4.96 -5.00
N LYS A 499 -34.93 4.36 -4.96
CA LYS A 499 -33.99 4.34 -6.09
C LYS A 499 -34.54 3.64 -7.33
N HIS A 500 -35.47 2.70 -7.15
CA HIS A 500 -36.03 1.89 -8.21
C HIS A 500 -37.51 2.21 -8.53
N ASP A 501 -38.01 3.35 -8.03
CA ASP A 501 -39.41 3.83 -8.17
C ASP A 501 -40.47 2.82 -7.69
N VAL A 502 -40.14 2.11 -6.62
CA VAL A 502 -40.98 1.09 -6.00
C VAL A 502 -41.86 1.75 -4.93
N ASP A 503 -43.16 1.88 -5.22
CA ASP A 503 -44.14 2.36 -4.25
C ASP A 503 -44.52 1.25 -3.25
N VAL A 504 -44.14 1.43 -1.98
CA VAL A 504 -44.48 0.54 -0.87
C VAL A 504 -45.53 1.19 0.02
N THR A 505 -46.73 1.46 -0.51
CA THR A 505 -47.88 1.87 0.31
C THR A 505 -49.17 1.12 -0.05
N ASN A 506 -49.70 0.31 0.88
CA ASN A 506 -50.94 0.65 1.61
C ASN A 506 -51.25 -0.34 2.75
N ARG A 507 -51.55 0.20 3.94
CA ARG A 507 -52.35 -0.47 4.99
C ARG A 507 -53.80 -0.20 4.61
N GLU A 508 -54.49 -1.17 4.01
CA GLU A 508 -55.94 -1.47 4.23
C GLU A 508 -56.52 -2.46 3.21
N ASP A 509 -55.85 -2.82 2.11
CA ASP A 509 -56.23 -4.00 1.31
C ASP A 509 -55.03 -4.66 0.63
N ALA A 510 -54.90 -5.97 0.82
CA ALA A 510 -53.67 -6.73 0.69
C ALA A 510 -53.21 -7.01 -0.75
N ARG A 511 -52.10 -6.38 -1.18
CA ARG A 511 -51.01 -6.94 -2.02
C ARG A 511 -49.95 -5.87 -2.27
N MET A 512 -48.71 -6.13 -1.85
CA MET A 512 -47.56 -5.27 -2.18
C MET A 512 -47.42 -5.17 -3.71
N ARG A 513 -47.24 -3.96 -4.23
CA ARG A 513 -46.93 -3.73 -5.66
C ARG A 513 -45.52 -3.21 -5.78
N LEU A 514 -44.78 -3.71 -6.76
CA LEU A 514 -43.42 -3.27 -7.06
C LEU A 514 -43.42 -2.79 -8.51
N ARG A 515 -43.34 -1.48 -8.74
CA ARG A 515 -43.26 -0.91 -10.07
C ARG A 515 -41.80 -0.81 -10.49
N LEU A 516 -41.48 -1.27 -11.70
CA LEU A 516 -40.15 -1.10 -12.29
C LEU A 516 -40.35 -0.43 -13.65
N ASP A 517 -40.07 0.88 -13.71
CA ASP A 517 -40.22 1.66 -14.93
C ASP A 517 -39.01 1.43 -15.88
N GLY A 518 -39.31 1.35 -17.19
CA GLY A 518 -38.34 1.17 -18.28
C GLY A 518 -38.40 -0.20 -18.97
N ASP A 519 -37.97 -0.26 -20.24
CA ASP A 519 -37.88 -1.51 -21.01
C ASP A 519 -36.65 -2.31 -20.57
N LEU A 520 -36.71 -2.86 -19.36
CA LEU A 520 -35.59 -3.56 -18.72
C LEU A 520 -35.48 -5.01 -19.22
N PRO A 521 -34.25 -5.51 -19.49
CA PRO A 521 -34.05 -6.90 -19.81
C PRO A 521 -34.40 -7.80 -18.61
N ALA A 522 -34.95 -8.99 -18.87
CA ALA A 522 -35.41 -9.95 -17.86
C ALA A 522 -34.36 -10.27 -16.76
N ARG A 523 -33.06 -10.29 -17.13
CA ARG A 523 -31.96 -10.51 -16.19
C ARG A 523 -31.82 -9.39 -15.15
N GLU A 524 -32.06 -8.15 -15.58
CA GLU A 524 -31.99 -6.97 -14.72
C GLU A 524 -33.22 -6.88 -13.81
N ILE A 525 -34.40 -7.23 -14.32
CA ILE A 525 -35.62 -7.37 -13.51
C ILE A 525 -35.39 -8.42 -12.41
N ARG A 526 -34.88 -9.60 -12.76
CA ARG A 526 -34.57 -10.66 -11.78
C ARG A 526 -33.58 -10.20 -10.70
N ARG A 527 -32.47 -9.58 -11.11
CA ARG A 527 -31.45 -9.07 -10.18
C ARG A 527 -32.04 -8.07 -9.18
N ARG A 528 -32.90 -7.15 -9.65
CA ARG A 528 -33.56 -6.16 -8.79
C ARG A 528 -34.54 -6.81 -7.83
N ILE A 529 -35.41 -7.69 -8.31
CA ILE A 529 -36.37 -8.39 -7.43
C ILE A 529 -35.65 -9.26 -6.38
N GLN A 530 -34.55 -9.91 -6.75
CA GLN A 530 -33.74 -10.70 -5.80
C GLN A 530 -33.08 -9.81 -4.74
N ARG A 531 -32.49 -8.69 -5.15
CA ARG A 531 -31.88 -7.74 -4.21
C ARG A 531 -32.90 -7.14 -3.25
N GLY A 532 -34.08 -6.77 -3.75
CA GLY A 532 -35.16 -6.26 -2.90
C GLY A 532 -35.70 -7.32 -1.94
N TYR A 533 -35.72 -8.60 -2.35
CA TYR A 533 -36.08 -9.71 -1.47
C TYR A 533 -35.07 -9.91 -0.34
N GLU A 534 -33.77 -9.89 -0.63
CA GLU A 534 -32.70 -9.95 0.38
C GLU A 534 -32.85 -8.83 1.42
N LEU A 535 -32.96 -7.58 0.94
CA LEU A 535 -33.13 -6.41 1.81
C LEU A 535 -34.41 -6.47 2.65
N TRP A 536 -35.49 -7.05 2.10
CA TRP A 536 -36.75 -7.25 2.83
C TRP A 536 -36.60 -8.28 3.95
N THR A 537 -35.93 -9.40 3.69
CA THR A 537 -35.71 -10.46 4.68
C THR A 537 -34.70 -10.04 5.75
N ASP A 538 -33.66 -9.29 5.37
CA ASP A 538 -32.65 -8.76 6.29
C ASP A 538 -33.25 -7.69 7.22
N ALA A 539 -34.34 -7.05 6.80
CA ALA A 539 -35.15 -6.16 7.65
C ALA A 539 -36.16 -6.90 8.56
N GLY A 540 -36.04 -8.23 8.68
CA GLY A 540 -36.89 -9.07 9.55
C GLY A 540 -38.34 -9.20 9.08
N ARG A 541 -38.66 -8.83 7.84
CA ARG A 541 -40.04 -8.83 7.32
C ARG A 541 -40.41 -10.19 6.71
N ASP A 542 -41.70 -10.52 6.75
CA ASP A 542 -42.22 -11.80 6.27
C ASP A 542 -41.90 -12.03 4.78
N PRO A 543 -41.09 -13.05 4.44
CA PRO A 543 -40.73 -13.36 3.05
C PRO A 543 -41.93 -13.73 2.16
N ALA A 544 -43.00 -14.29 2.74
CA ALA A 544 -44.20 -14.66 1.97
C ALA A 544 -44.88 -13.42 1.40
N THR A 545 -44.94 -12.33 2.17
CA THR A 545 -45.44 -11.03 1.71
C THR A 545 -44.66 -10.52 0.49
N TYR A 546 -43.34 -10.68 0.46
CA TYR A 546 -42.53 -10.25 -0.69
C TYR A 546 -42.74 -11.12 -1.93
N ARG A 547 -42.81 -12.44 -1.76
CA ARG A 547 -43.05 -13.38 -2.87
C ARG A 547 -44.42 -13.21 -3.52
N MET A 548 -45.41 -12.77 -2.75
CA MET A 548 -46.77 -12.48 -3.23
C MET A 548 -46.91 -11.08 -3.86
N ALA A 549 -45.84 -10.30 -3.92
CA ALA A 549 -45.89 -8.97 -4.51
C ALA A 549 -46.19 -9.02 -5.99
N HIS A 550 -47.00 -8.07 -6.46
CA HIS A 550 -47.27 -7.88 -7.88
C HIS A 550 -46.23 -6.93 -8.49
N ILE A 551 -45.46 -7.43 -9.44
CA ILE A 551 -44.51 -6.64 -10.22
C ILE A 551 -45.24 -6.00 -11.39
N ASP A 552 -45.23 -4.68 -11.44
CA ASP A 552 -45.74 -3.87 -12.55
C ASP A 552 -44.56 -3.42 -13.43
N LEU A 553 -44.51 -3.92 -14.67
CA LEU A 553 -43.50 -3.57 -15.69
C LEU A 553 -44.06 -2.60 -16.74
N GLY A 554 -45.08 -1.82 -16.39
CA GLY A 554 -45.78 -0.89 -17.27
C GLY A 554 -46.79 -1.56 -18.21
N ASN A 555 -46.33 -2.50 -19.06
CA ASN A 555 -47.17 -3.15 -20.07
C ASN A 555 -47.56 -4.60 -19.71
N ARG A 556 -46.95 -5.16 -18.66
CA ARG A 556 -47.16 -6.54 -18.18
C ARG A 556 -47.04 -6.59 -16.67
N GLY A 557 -47.91 -7.38 -16.03
CA GLY A 557 -47.83 -7.69 -14.60
C GLY A 557 -47.37 -9.12 -14.35
N SER A 558 -46.57 -9.36 -13.31
CA SER A 558 -46.14 -10.70 -12.89
C SER A 558 -46.05 -10.80 -11.37
N ALA A 559 -46.01 -12.01 -10.79
CA ALA A 559 -45.75 -12.17 -9.36
C ALA A 559 -44.24 -12.17 -9.08
N ALA A 560 -43.80 -11.62 -7.96
CA ALA A 560 -42.38 -11.63 -7.56
C ALA A 560 -41.82 -13.06 -7.48
N SER A 561 -42.64 -14.04 -7.08
CA SER A 561 -42.28 -15.47 -7.08
C SER A 561 -41.82 -16.01 -8.43
N TYR A 562 -42.29 -15.44 -9.54
CA TYR A 562 -41.86 -15.83 -10.89
C TYR A 562 -40.38 -15.48 -11.15
N TRP A 563 -39.89 -14.42 -10.53
CA TRP A 563 -38.52 -13.93 -10.71
C TRP A 563 -37.56 -14.48 -9.67
N LEU A 564 -38.07 -14.90 -8.51
CA LEU A 564 -37.30 -15.46 -7.40
C LEU A 564 -37.07 -16.98 -7.49
N GLY A 565 -37.68 -17.65 -8.48
CA GLY A 565 -37.47 -19.07 -8.77
C GLY A 565 -36.29 -19.36 -9.67
#